data_AF-A0A353CVP7-F1
#
_entry.id   AF-A0A353CVP7-F1
#
_cell.length_a   1.000
_cell.length_b   1.000
_cell.length_c   1.000
_cell.angle_alpha   90.00
_cell.angle_beta   90.00
_cell.angle_gamma   90.00
#
_symmetry.space_group_name_H-M   'P 1'
#
loop_
_entity.id
_entity.type
_entity.pdbx_description
1 polymer ?
#
loop_
_entity_poly.entity_id
_entity_poly.type
_entity_poly.pdbx_seq_one_letter_code
_entity_poly.pdbx_strand_id
1 'polypeptide(L)'
;MKTIYRLFLIAVFLLAAVALFFVNSDREFVSFPPLEGEPAGVILRSDTAYQQTLTIDRHSISRLSLFLRPVTDQPLPADVLEITVSSPHAILTKKIIPVSFLNRDGVTQINFTPALATEPGDPITFVLLIPPKLSGLLRAQTIDLANDPDLSDISFMAAAAAQPTPLAFQLYYNYRPPLAYQLAIYLLFLVFLLASRRSLLHPSVLMAYVVFSTVAFLSPAAMLGYYSWSLTLAFIASLSGTILLLQSYSLTPSAIFLGANAFAFSTYFALHAQAGRDQLLVFSFIPLVLWFIHIKIRPNYRWALALVLLALLASLFLAPYQPPSPSPALVANLKDILLDPNQIATADKFQAAYLALQIPQGDPSTILQSGGWDNFGSYIGIINLSLALIGLAASAKRYWFITLLGLFGLLLAATPITLLLIDRFFLPAQYLIILLTFALAFFSAFGLFKLYRFLGPSRVTSFIIYSITIFALFDLLNVTSKTLQFGLL
;
A
#
# COMPACT_ATOMS: atom_id res chain seq x y z
N MET A 1 8.93 29.24 -23.24
CA MET A 1 8.83 28.03 -24.10
C MET A 1 7.96 28.36 -25.30
N LYS A 2 8.39 28.04 -26.54
CA LYS A 2 7.55 28.28 -27.74
C LYS A 2 6.26 27.45 -27.64
N THR A 3 5.14 27.98 -28.13
CA THR A 3 3.82 27.33 -28.06
C THR A 3 3.81 25.91 -28.60
N ILE A 4 4.56 25.64 -29.68
CA ILE A 4 4.62 24.33 -30.32
C ILE A 4 5.24 23.24 -29.41
N TYR A 5 6.31 23.55 -28.69
CA TYR A 5 6.93 22.62 -27.74
C TYR A 5 6.00 22.30 -26.58
N ARG A 6 5.17 23.27 -26.18
CA ARG A 6 4.19 23.06 -25.12
C ARG A 6 3.07 22.13 -25.55
N LEU A 7 2.51 22.35 -26.74
CA LEU A 7 1.45 21.50 -27.29
C LEU A 7 1.96 20.07 -27.49
N PHE A 8 3.20 19.91 -27.97
CA PHE A 8 3.86 18.62 -28.07
C PHE A 8 3.97 17.92 -26.69
N LEU A 9 4.47 18.62 -25.66
CA LEU A 9 4.55 18.04 -24.31
C LEU A 9 3.18 17.67 -23.73
N ILE A 10 2.16 18.49 -23.96
CA ILE A 10 0.78 18.17 -23.56
C ILE A 10 0.32 16.87 -24.22
N ALA A 11 0.51 16.73 -25.54
CA ALA A 11 0.11 15.52 -26.26
C ALA A 11 0.85 14.28 -25.75
N VAL A 12 2.16 14.37 -25.54
CA VAL A 12 2.99 13.27 -25.02
C VAL A 12 2.54 12.85 -23.62
N PHE A 13 2.35 13.81 -22.69
CA PHE A 13 1.92 13.49 -21.33
C PHE A 13 0.50 12.94 -21.28
N LEU A 14 -0.40 13.43 -22.13
CA LEU A 14 -1.76 12.90 -22.22
C LEU A 14 -1.77 11.45 -22.74
N LEU A 15 -1.03 11.17 -23.82
CA LEU A 15 -0.91 9.81 -24.36
C LEU A 15 -0.29 8.85 -23.34
N ALA A 16 0.78 9.28 -22.66
CA ALA A 16 1.41 8.47 -21.61
C ALA A 16 0.49 8.24 -20.41
N ALA A 17 -0.29 9.25 -19.98
CA ALA A 17 -1.28 9.09 -18.91
C ALA A 17 -2.36 8.07 -19.29
N VAL A 18 -2.91 8.17 -20.49
CA VAL A 18 -3.91 7.23 -21.00
C VAL A 18 -3.33 5.81 -21.03
N ALA A 19 -2.12 5.63 -21.58
CA ALA A 19 -1.46 4.33 -21.60
C ALA A 19 -1.31 3.74 -20.18
N LEU A 20 -0.86 4.54 -19.21
CA LEU A 20 -0.67 4.10 -17.83
C LEU A 20 -1.97 3.72 -17.12
N PHE A 21 -3.11 4.37 -17.41
CA PHE A 21 -4.42 3.98 -16.86
C PHE A 21 -4.90 2.60 -17.33
N PHE A 22 -4.48 2.19 -18.53
CA PHE A 22 -4.81 0.90 -19.10
C PHE A 22 -3.76 -0.18 -18.83
N VAL A 23 -2.68 0.14 -18.10
CA VAL A 23 -1.72 -0.87 -17.65
C VAL A 23 -2.39 -1.78 -16.63
N ASN A 24 -2.49 -3.03 -17.02
CA ASN A 24 -2.95 -4.14 -16.21
C ASN A 24 -1.77 -5.11 -16.03
N SER A 25 -1.69 -5.72 -14.86
CA SER A 25 -0.71 -6.78 -14.59
C SER A 25 -1.38 -7.89 -13.79
N ASP A 26 -0.82 -9.09 -13.91
CA ASP A 26 -1.23 -10.20 -13.08
C ASP A 26 -0.49 -10.19 -11.76
N ARG A 27 -1.22 -10.43 -10.68
CA ARG A 27 -0.64 -10.68 -9.36
C ARG A 27 -0.91 -12.09 -8.94
N GLU A 28 0.14 -12.73 -8.46
CA GLU A 28 0.10 -14.06 -7.91
C GLU A 28 -0.52 -14.04 -6.50
N PHE A 29 -1.42 -14.98 -6.29
CA PHE A 29 -1.96 -15.39 -5.01
C PHE A 29 -1.69 -16.89 -4.91
N VAL A 30 -0.83 -17.28 -3.97
CA VAL A 30 -0.41 -18.67 -3.83
C VAL A 30 -1.32 -19.34 -2.81
N SER A 31 -2.12 -20.33 -3.22
CA SER A 31 -2.43 -21.40 -2.27
C SER A 31 -1.21 -22.30 -2.27
N PHE A 32 -0.65 -22.55 -1.09
CA PHE A 32 0.78 -22.83 -0.86
C PHE A 32 1.45 -23.69 -1.95
N PRO A 33 2.64 -23.28 -2.45
CA PRO A 33 3.30 -24.02 -3.50
C PRO A 33 3.65 -25.40 -2.95
N PRO A 34 3.51 -26.46 -3.75
CA PRO A 34 3.85 -27.80 -3.29
C PRO A 34 5.34 -27.83 -2.93
N LEU A 35 5.68 -28.43 -1.78
CA LEU A 35 7.06 -28.55 -1.33
C LEU A 35 7.89 -29.27 -2.39
N GLU A 36 9.04 -28.68 -2.74
CA GLU A 36 9.93 -29.22 -3.76
C GLU A 36 10.45 -30.59 -3.30
N GLY A 37 10.16 -31.64 -4.07
CA GLY A 37 10.65 -33.00 -3.81
C GLY A 37 9.70 -33.91 -3.01
N GLU A 38 8.51 -33.46 -2.61
CA GLU A 38 7.58 -34.34 -1.88
C GLU A 38 6.73 -35.25 -2.80
N PRO A 39 6.57 -36.54 -2.46
CA PRO A 39 5.77 -37.51 -3.21
C PRO A 39 4.27 -37.46 -2.91
N ALA A 40 3.80 -36.54 -2.06
CA ALA A 40 2.39 -36.44 -1.66
C ALA A 40 1.51 -35.89 -2.80
N GLY A 41 0.57 -36.71 -3.29
CA GLY A 41 -0.40 -36.28 -4.28
C GLY A 41 -1.57 -37.26 -4.42
N VAL A 42 -2.72 -36.74 -4.82
CA VAL A 42 -3.93 -37.54 -5.05
C VAL A 42 -3.91 -38.06 -6.48
N ILE A 43 -3.95 -39.38 -6.64
CA ILE A 43 -4.14 -40.01 -7.95
C ILE A 43 -5.57 -39.72 -8.41
N LEU A 44 -5.68 -39.08 -9.57
CA LEU A 44 -6.94 -38.58 -10.09
C LEU A 44 -7.67 -39.66 -10.90
N ARG A 45 -8.96 -39.86 -10.64
CA ARG A 45 -9.82 -40.87 -11.25
C ARG A 45 -11.01 -40.24 -11.96
N SER A 46 -11.51 -40.90 -13.00
CA SER A 46 -12.61 -40.38 -13.83
C SER A 46 -14.00 -40.52 -13.23
N ASP A 47 -14.17 -41.39 -12.25
CA ASP A 47 -15.41 -41.58 -11.49
C ASP A 47 -15.57 -40.59 -10.33
N THR A 48 -14.59 -39.71 -10.16
CA THR A 48 -14.46 -38.82 -9.01
C THR A 48 -14.49 -37.37 -9.47
N ALA A 49 -15.42 -36.58 -8.92
CA ALA A 49 -15.36 -35.12 -9.05
C ALA A 49 -14.43 -34.56 -7.97
N TYR A 50 -13.41 -33.81 -8.41
CA TYR A 50 -12.46 -33.14 -7.53
C TYR A 50 -12.87 -31.68 -7.42
N GLN A 51 -13.31 -31.28 -6.23
CA GLN A 51 -13.85 -29.95 -5.98
C GLN A 51 -13.00 -29.23 -4.95
N GLN A 52 -12.54 -28.02 -5.27
CA GLN A 52 -11.91 -27.14 -4.29
C GLN A 52 -12.65 -25.81 -4.25
N THR A 53 -13.04 -25.40 -3.06
CA THR A 53 -13.73 -24.12 -2.83
C THR A 53 -12.83 -23.19 -2.05
N LEU A 54 -12.72 -21.94 -2.50
CA LEU A 54 -11.94 -20.90 -1.86
C LEU A 54 -12.69 -19.58 -1.85
N THR A 55 -12.62 -18.87 -0.74
CA THR A 55 -13.09 -17.50 -0.63
C THR A 55 -12.13 -16.57 -1.36
N ILE A 56 -12.64 -15.77 -2.29
CA ILE A 56 -11.82 -14.83 -3.08
C ILE A 56 -12.22 -13.40 -2.76
N ASP A 57 -11.30 -12.60 -2.22
CA ASP A 57 -11.56 -11.20 -1.81
C ASP A 57 -11.35 -10.17 -2.95
N ARG A 58 -11.35 -10.64 -4.20
CA ARG A 58 -11.06 -9.83 -5.38
C ARG A 58 -12.21 -9.89 -6.37
N HIS A 59 -12.27 -8.86 -7.22
CA HIS A 59 -13.31 -8.74 -8.23
C HIS A 59 -13.00 -9.44 -9.56
N SER A 60 -11.78 -9.95 -9.74
CA SER A 60 -11.45 -10.69 -10.95
C SER A 60 -10.31 -11.69 -10.81
N ILE A 61 -10.37 -12.78 -11.59
CA ILE A 61 -9.33 -13.81 -11.71
C ILE A 61 -8.90 -13.88 -13.18
N SER A 62 -7.60 -13.72 -13.45
CA SER A 62 -7.05 -13.78 -14.81
C SER A 62 -6.48 -15.13 -15.17
N ARG A 63 -5.90 -15.86 -14.21
CA ARG A 63 -5.32 -17.18 -14.48
C ARG A 63 -5.44 -18.12 -13.28
N LEU A 64 -5.43 -19.40 -13.57
CA LEU A 64 -5.34 -20.50 -12.60
C LEU A 64 -4.18 -21.41 -13.00
N SER A 65 -3.33 -21.75 -12.05
CA SER A 65 -2.12 -22.53 -12.26
C SER A 65 -2.20 -23.81 -11.43
N LEU A 66 -2.34 -24.95 -12.09
CA LEU A 66 -2.55 -26.26 -11.47
C LEU A 66 -1.27 -27.10 -11.47
N PHE A 67 -0.98 -27.73 -10.34
CA PHE A 67 0.15 -28.63 -10.18
C PHE A 67 -0.29 -30.08 -10.43
N LEU A 68 -0.30 -30.48 -11.71
CA LEU A 68 -0.65 -31.82 -12.16
C LEU A 68 0.59 -32.53 -12.71
N ARG A 69 0.88 -33.74 -12.23
CA ARG A 69 2.01 -34.54 -12.71
C ARG A 69 1.55 -35.91 -13.22
N PRO A 70 2.23 -36.49 -14.23
CA PRO A 70 2.03 -37.89 -14.57
C PRO A 70 2.39 -38.81 -13.40
N VAL A 71 1.66 -39.93 -13.25
CA VAL A 71 2.00 -40.99 -12.28
C VAL A 71 3.19 -41.80 -12.77
N THR A 72 3.34 -41.96 -14.09
CA THR A 72 4.42 -42.71 -14.74
C THR A 72 5.06 -41.87 -15.84
N ASP A 73 6.26 -42.25 -16.28
CA ASP A 73 6.99 -41.56 -17.36
C ASP A 73 6.41 -41.83 -18.75
N GLN A 74 5.41 -42.73 -18.84
CA GLN A 74 4.76 -43.07 -20.09
C GLN A 74 4.02 -41.86 -20.68
N PRO A 75 3.98 -41.73 -22.01
CA PRO A 75 3.19 -40.68 -22.65
C PRO A 75 1.71 -40.85 -22.31
N LEU A 76 1.12 -39.79 -21.77
CA LEU A 76 -0.30 -39.72 -21.49
C LEU A 76 -1.10 -39.82 -22.80
N PRO A 77 -2.24 -40.55 -22.82
CA PRO A 77 -3.09 -40.63 -24.00
C PRO A 77 -3.68 -39.25 -24.34
N ALA A 78 -3.91 -39.00 -25.62
CA ALA A 78 -4.54 -37.76 -26.08
C ALA A 78 -5.98 -37.69 -25.59
N ASP A 79 -6.25 -36.73 -24.71
CA ASP A 79 -7.57 -36.40 -24.18
C ASP A 79 -7.56 -34.96 -23.61
N VAL A 80 -8.67 -34.55 -22.98
CA VAL A 80 -8.83 -33.23 -22.38
C VAL A 80 -9.37 -33.30 -20.96
N LEU A 81 -8.83 -32.46 -20.08
CA LEU A 81 -9.38 -32.24 -18.74
C LEU A 81 -10.43 -31.12 -18.82
N GLU A 82 -11.53 -31.25 -18.08
CA GLU A 82 -12.54 -30.19 -17.95
C GLU A 82 -12.44 -29.56 -16.57
N ILE A 83 -12.44 -28.22 -16.55
CA ILE A 83 -12.52 -27.44 -15.33
C ILE A 83 -13.74 -26.55 -15.41
N THR A 84 -14.62 -26.71 -14.43
CA THR A 84 -15.74 -25.81 -14.21
C THR A 84 -15.40 -24.89 -13.05
N VAL A 85 -15.57 -23.58 -13.25
CA VAL A 85 -15.46 -22.59 -12.20
C VAL A 85 -16.85 -22.05 -11.94
N SER A 86 -17.30 -22.09 -10.69
CA SER A 86 -18.62 -21.62 -10.28
C SER A 86 -18.54 -20.77 -9.02
N SER A 87 -19.40 -19.78 -8.93
CA SER A 87 -19.75 -19.12 -7.66
C SER A 87 -21.02 -19.79 -7.09
N PRO A 88 -21.49 -19.41 -5.88
CA PRO A 88 -22.72 -19.94 -5.31
C PRO A 88 -23.96 -19.67 -6.16
N HIS A 89 -23.89 -18.65 -7.02
CA HIS A 89 -25.01 -18.14 -7.78
C HIS A 89 -24.99 -18.52 -9.26
N ALA A 90 -23.83 -18.85 -9.83
CA ALA A 90 -23.70 -19.16 -11.25
C ALA A 90 -22.44 -19.96 -11.59
N ILE A 91 -22.48 -20.68 -12.71
CA ILE A 91 -21.27 -21.18 -13.37
C ILE A 91 -20.61 -19.99 -14.08
N LEU A 92 -19.39 -19.65 -13.64
CA LEU A 92 -18.61 -18.54 -14.20
C LEU A 92 -17.96 -18.93 -15.53
N THR A 93 -17.37 -20.12 -15.60
CA THR A 93 -16.77 -20.60 -16.85
C THR A 93 -16.56 -22.12 -16.87
N LYS A 94 -16.33 -22.63 -18.08
CA LYS A 94 -15.82 -23.98 -18.34
C LYS A 94 -14.58 -23.89 -19.23
N LYS A 95 -13.50 -24.54 -18.83
CA LYS A 95 -12.22 -24.59 -19.55
C LYS A 95 -11.84 -26.02 -19.84
N ILE A 96 -11.33 -26.23 -21.04
CA ILE A 96 -10.82 -27.51 -21.51
C ILE A 96 -9.31 -27.40 -21.61
N ILE A 97 -8.59 -28.34 -21.01
CA ILE A 97 -7.12 -28.38 -21.00
C ILE A 97 -6.68 -29.63 -21.73
N PRO A 98 -6.17 -29.51 -22.97
CA PRO A 98 -5.59 -30.65 -23.66
C PRO A 98 -4.38 -31.17 -22.90
N VAL A 99 -4.26 -32.49 -22.81
CA VAL A 99 -3.15 -33.18 -22.12
C VAL A 99 -1.78 -32.74 -22.63
N SER A 100 -1.69 -32.33 -23.90
CA SER A 100 -0.46 -31.80 -24.51
C SER A 100 0.05 -30.50 -23.88
N PHE A 101 -0.79 -29.76 -23.16
CA PHE A 101 -0.42 -28.53 -22.45
C PHE A 101 -0.07 -28.78 -20.97
N LEU A 102 -0.17 -30.02 -20.49
CA LEU A 102 0.25 -30.36 -19.14
C LEU A 102 1.77 -30.28 -19.04
N ASN A 103 2.25 -29.40 -18.18
CA ASN A 103 3.66 -29.33 -17.85
C ASN A 103 4.01 -30.50 -16.92
N ARG A 104 4.81 -31.46 -17.39
CA ARG A 104 5.14 -32.68 -16.63
C ARG A 104 5.94 -32.38 -15.35
N ASP A 105 6.79 -31.36 -15.41
CA ASP A 105 7.77 -31.07 -14.35
C ASP A 105 7.37 -29.84 -13.53
N GLY A 106 6.40 -29.06 -14.02
CA GLY A 106 5.99 -27.79 -13.42
C GLY A 106 4.50 -27.56 -13.41
N VAL A 107 4.10 -26.29 -13.49
CA VAL A 107 2.71 -25.87 -13.35
C VAL A 107 2.02 -25.77 -14.72
N THR A 108 0.75 -26.18 -14.77
CA THR A 108 -0.11 -26.00 -15.94
C THR A 108 -0.94 -24.75 -15.75
N GLN A 109 -0.75 -23.73 -16.59
CA GLN A 109 -1.46 -22.46 -16.48
C GLN A 109 -2.68 -22.41 -17.40
N ILE A 110 -3.78 -21.88 -16.88
CA ILE A 110 -5.04 -21.69 -17.57
C ILE A 110 -5.35 -20.21 -17.55
N ASN A 111 -5.44 -19.61 -18.74
CA ASN A 111 -5.78 -18.21 -18.88
C ASN A 111 -7.29 -18.02 -19.07
N PHE A 112 -7.84 -17.07 -18.33
CA PHE A 112 -9.19 -16.56 -18.50
C PHE A 112 -9.13 -15.29 -19.36
N THR A 113 -9.79 -15.33 -20.52
CA THR A 113 -9.84 -14.20 -21.45
C THR A 113 -11.26 -14.09 -21.99
N PRO A 114 -12.07 -13.11 -21.52
CA PRO A 114 -11.74 -12.11 -20.48
C PRO A 114 -11.51 -12.74 -19.09
N ALA A 115 -10.89 -11.99 -18.18
CA ALA A 115 -10.75 -12.39 -16.77
C ALA A 115 -12.13 -12.69 -16.17
N LEU A 116 -12.22 -13.69 -15.29
CA LEU A 116 -13.46 -14.05 -14.61
C LEU A 116 -13.82 -12.96 -13.63
N ALA A 117 -15.06 -12.46 -13.65
CA ALA A 117 -15.56 -11.54 -12.64
C ALA A 117 -15.97 -12.33 -11.38
N THR A 118 -15.64 -11.79 -10.20
CA THR A 118 -15.92 -12.38 -8.88
C THR A 118 -16.40 -11.29 -7.91
N GLU A 119 -16.97 -11.69 -6.77
CA GLU A 119 -17.32 -10.77 -5.69
C GLU A 119 -16.46 -11.07 -4.45
N PRO A 120 -15.96 -10.06 -3.71
CA PRO A 120 -15.19 -10.26 -2.50
C PRO A 120 -15.97 -11.04 -1.46
N GLY A 121 -15.35 -12.06 -0.86
CA GLY A 121 -16.00 -12.93 0.11
C GLY A 121 -16.87 -14.05 -0.52
N ASP A 122 -17.01 -14.08 -1.85
CA ASP A 122 -17.71 -15.21 -2.50
C ASP A 122 -16.82 -16.45 -2.51
N PRO A 123 -17.35 -17.61 -2.07
CA PRO A 123 -16.66 -18.88 -2.23
C PRO A 123 -16.72 -19.31 -3.70
N ILE A 124 -15.58 -19.31 -4.37
CA ILE A 124 -15.41 -19.80 -5.73
C ILE A 124 -15.01 -21.26 -5.69
N THR A 125 -15.78 -22.07 -6.39
CA THR A 125 -15.58 -23.50 -6.51
C THR A 125 -14.96 -23.84 -7.86
N PHE A 126 -13.84 -24.55 -7.80
CA PHE A 126 -13.16 -25.17 -8.95
C PHE A 126 -13.46 -26.66 -8.95
N VAL A 127 -14.11 -27.15 -9.99
CA VAL A 127 -14.38 -28.57 -10.20
C VAL A 127 -13.51 -29.07 -11.34
N LEU A 128 -12.59 -29.98 -11.04
CA LEU A 128 -11.76 -30.69 -12.00
C LEU A 128 -12.36 -32.06 -12.30
N LEU A 129 -12.66 -32.30 -13.57
CA LEU A 129 -13.18 -33.58 -14.08
C LEU A 129 -12.13 -34.26 -14.96
N ILE A 130 -11.91 -35.54 -14.68
CA ILE A 130 -10.92 -36.37 -15.36
C ILE A 130 -11.63 -37.28 -16.37
N PRO A 131 -11.24 -37.31 -17.65
CA PRO A 131 -11.84 -38.22 -18.61
C PRO A 131 -11.41 -39.66 -18.34
N PRO A 132 -12.21 -40.67 -18.75
CA PRO A 132 -11.91 -42.09 -18.52
C PRO A 132 -10.52 -42.54 -18.98
N LYS A 133 -9.99 -41.98 -20.07
CA LYS A 133 -8.67 -42.36 -20.59
C LYS A 133 -7.50 -41.90 -19.71
N LEU A 134 -7.71 -40.90 -18.86
CA LEU A 134 -6.68 -40.35 -17.96
C LEU A 134 -6.82 -40.83 -16.52
N SER A 135 -7.84 -41.65 -16.24
CA SER A 135 -8.09 -42.19 -14.91
C SER A 135 -6.88 -42.97 -14.40
N GLY A 136 -6.36 -42.57 -13.24
CA GLY A 136 -5.19 -43.19 -12.60
C GLY A 136 -3.84 -42.78 -13.19
N LEU A 137 -3.80 -41.97 -14.26
CA LEU A 137 -2.57 -41.60 -14.95
C LEU A 137 -2.00 -40.24 -14.50
N LEU A 138 -2.82 -39.43 -13.85
CA LEU A 138 -2.46 -38.12 -13.33
C LEU A 138 -2.51 -38.11 -11.80
N ARG A 139 -1.58 -37.37 -11.19
CA ARG A 139 -1.62 -37.01 -9.77
C ARG A 139 -1.70 -35.50 -9.64
N ALA A 140 -2.58 -35.00 -8.78
CA ALA A 140 -2.52 -33.61 -8.35
C ALA A 140 -1.65 -33.51 -7.10
N GLN A 141 -0.78 -32.51 -7.05
CA GLN A 141 0.05 -32.27 -5.87
C GLN A 141 -0.81 -31.76 -4.71
N THR A 142 -0.59 -32.34 -3.53
CA THR A 142 -1.24 -31.92 -2.28
C THR A 142 -0.26 -31.17 -1.40
N ILE A 143 -0.79 -30.31 -0.54
CA ILE A 143 0.00 -29.55 0.44
C ILE A 143 0.08 -30.37 1.73
N ASP A 144 1.25 -30.43 2.37
CA ASP A 144 1.41 -31.02 3.71
C ASP A 144 0.94 -30.01 4.79
N LEU A 145 0.03 -30.45 5.64
CA LEU A 145 -0.60 -29.65 6.69
C LEU A 145 0.32 -29.45 7.90
N ALA A 146 1.39 -30.24 8.03
CA ALA A 146 2.19 -30.31 9.26
C ALA A 146 2.95 -29.00 9.57
N ASN A 147 3.10 -28.10 8.60
CA ASN A 147 3.87 -26.86 8.73
C ASN A 147 3.10 -25.59 8.30
N ASP A 148 1.80 -25.69 7.98
CA ASP A 148 1.05 -24.57 7.39
C ASP A 148 -0.13 -24.14 8.26
N PRO A 149 -0.28 -22.83 8.58
CA PRO A 149 -1.11 -22.46 9.71
C PRO A 149 -2.61 -22.41 9.39
N ASP A 150 -3.09 -21.98 8.22
CA ASP A 150 -4.54 -21.81 8.01
C ASP A 150 -5.03 -22.21 6.61
N LEU A 151 -5.80 -23.30 6.56
CA LEU A 151 -6.50 -23.79 5.36
C LEU A 151 -8.02 -23.89 5.62
N SER A 152 -8.54 -23.24 6.67
CA SER A 152 -9.95 -23.35 7.09
C SER A 152 -10.94 -22.88 6.01
N ASP A 153 -10.56 -21.90 5.21
CA ASP A 153 -11.34 -21.39 4.07
C ASP A 153 -11.13 -22.17 2.76
N ILE A 154 -10.31 -23.22 2.80
CA ILE A 154 -10.02 -24.08 1.64
C ILE A 154 -10.58 -25.47 1.91
N SER A 155 -11.73 -25.75 1.30
CA SER A 155 -12.30 -27.10 1.33
C SER A 155 -11.96 -27.84 0.05
N PHE A 156 -11.30 -29.00 0.18
CA PHE A 156 -11.13 -29.94 -0.92
C PHE A 156 -12.02 -31.16 -0.69
N MET A 157 -12.84 -31.48 -1.69
CA MET A 157 -13.70 -32.65 -1.69
C MET A 157 -13.33 -33.55 -2.86
N ALA A 158 -13.16 -34.84 -2.57
CA ALA A 158 -13.05 -35.88 -3.58
C ALA A 158 -14.22 -36.86 -3.36
N ALA A 159 -15.01 -37.10 -4.41
CA ALA A 159 -16.21 -37.93 -4.33
C ALA A 159 -17.17 -37.50 -3.21
N ALA A 160 -17.35 -36.18 -3.04
CA ALA A 160 -18.15 -35.56 -1.98
C ALA A 160 -17.68 -35.85 -0.53
N ALA A 161 -16.47 -36.39 -0.35
CA ALA A 161 -15.83 -36.52 0.96
C ALA A 161 -14.74 -35.46 1.13
N ALA A 162 -14.78 -34.71 2.23
CA ALA A 162 -13.74 -33.77 2.60
C ALA A 162 -12.39 -34.49 2.74
N GLN A 163 -11.37 -33.96 2.08
CA GLN A 163 -10.01 -34.49 2.13
C GLN A 163 -9.21 -33.69 3.16
N PRO A 164 -8.28 -34.35 3.89
CA PRO A 164 -7.44 -33.66 4.86
C PRO A 164 -6.50 -32.65 4.19
N THR A 165 -6.01 -32.93 2.97
CA THR A 165 -5.06 -32.09 2.26
C THR A 165 -5.70 -31.44 1.02
N PRO A 166 -5.59 -30.11 0.82
CA PRO A 166 -6.08 -29.46 -0.39
C PRO A 166 -5.15 -29.69 -1.59
N LEU A 167 -5.67 -29.46 -2.80
CA LEU A 167 -4.82 -29.42 -4.00
C LEU A 167 -4.06 -28.09 -4.03
N ALA A 168 -2.79 -28.17 -4.41
CA ALA A 168 -1.98 -26.99 -4.64
C ALA A 168 -2.37 -26.33 -5.99
N PHE A 169 -2.54 -25.01 -5.98
CA PHE A 169 -2.62 -24.19 -7.19
C PHE A 169 -2.25 -22.73 -6.89
N GLN A 170 -1.83 -22.00 -7.92
CA GLN A 170 -1.64 -20.55 -7.85
C GLN A 170 -2.77 -19.85 -8.61
N LEU A 171 -3.36 -18.83 -8.01
CA LEU A 171 -4.31 -17.95 -8.67
C LEU A 171 -3.59 -16.68 -9.09
N TYR A 172 -3.93 -16.19 -10.27
CA TYR A 172 -3.51 -14.87 -10.71
C TYR A 172 -4.74 -14.01 -10.86
N TYR A 173 -4.70 -12.82 -10.30
CA TYR A 173 -5.75 -11.82 -10.49
C TYR A 173 -5.25 -10.68 -11.35
N ASN A 174 -6.13 -10.21 -12.24
CA ASN A 174 -5.86 -9.01 -12.98
C ASN A 174 -6.02 -7.81 -12.04
N TYR A 175 -5.00 -6.96 -11.96
CA TYR A 175 -5.12 -5.71 -11.22
C TYR A 175 -4.36 -4.60 -11.94
N ARG A 176 -4.72 -3.38 -11.57
CA ARG A 176 -4.03 -2.19 -12.04
C ARG A 176 -3.00 -1.77 -11.00
N PRO A 177 -1.69 -1.73 -11.33
CA PRO A 177 -0.66 -1.32 -10.39
C PRO A 177 -0.92 0.08 -9.82
N PRO A 178 -0.94 0.25 -8.49
CA PRO A 178 -1.12 1.57 -7.86
C PRO A 178 -0.14 2.64 -8.35
N LEU A 179 1.12 2.28 -8.58
CA LEU A 179 2.14 3.21 -9.08
C LEU A 179 1.81 3.71 -10.49
N ALA A 180 1.37 2.82 -11.40
CA ALA A 180 1.00 3.22 -12.77
C ALA A 180 -0.17 4.23 -12.75
N TYR A 181 -1.16 3.99 -11.89
CA TYR A 181 -2.28 4.90 -11.65
C TYR A 181 -1.85 6.27 -11.13
N GLN A 182 -1.04 6.28 -10.08
CA GLN A 182 -0.51 7.50 -9.49
C GLN A 182 0.24 8.34 -10.53
N LEU A 183 1.12 7.71 -11.30
CA LEU A 183 1.88 8.38 -12.35
C LEU A 183 0.98 8.93 -13.47
N ALA A 184 -0.05 8.19 -13.88
CA ALA A 184 -1.02 8.67 -14.86
C ALA A 184 -1.68 9.97 -14.40
N ILE A 185 -2.10 10.05 -13.14
CA ILE A 185 -2.75 11.22 -12.55
C ILE A 185 -1.78 12.41 -12.44
N TYR A 186 -0.53 12.18 -12.08
CA TYR A 186 0.49 13.24 -12.09
C TYR A 186 0.81 13.76 -13.49
N LEU A 187 0.81 12.90 -14.51
CA LEU A 187 0.94 13.33 -15.91
C LEU A 187 -0.24 14.21 -16.33
N LEU A 188 -1.47 13.90 -15.91
CA LEU A 188 -2.63 14.77 -16.13
C LEU A 188 -2.49 16.12 -15.40
N PHE A 189 -1.94 16.13 -14.18
CA PHE A 189 -1.62 17.38 -13.49
C PHE A 189 -0.58 18.21 -14.26
N LEU A 190 0.44 17.57 -14.86
CA LEU A 190 1.41 18.26 -15.71
C LEU A 190 0.76 18.84 -16.97
N VAL A 191 -0.18 18.12 -17.59
CA VAL A 191 -0.99 18.65 -18.70
C VAL A 191 -1.76 19.90 -18.26
N PHE A 192 -2.43 19.86 -17.11
CA PHE A 192 -3.13 21.00 -16.52
C PHE A 192 -2.17 22.18 -16.25
N LEU A 193 -1.00 21.92 -15.66
CA LEU A 193 0.00 22.94 -15.37
C LEU A 193 0.46 23.63 -16.65
N LEU A 194 0.82 22.84 -17.67
CA LEU A 194 1.20 23.36 -18.97
C LEU A 194 0.06 24.19 -19.56
N ALA A 195 -1.18 23.73 -19.51
CA ALA A 195 -2.35 24.45 -20.02
C ALA A 195 -2.58 25.80 -19.32
N SER A 196 -2.48 25.84 -17.98
CA SER A 196 -2.88 26.98 -17.16
C SER A 196 -2.07 28.26 -17.36
N ARG A 197 -0.79 28.18 -17.77
CA ARG A 197 0.17 29.31 -17.83
C ARG A 197 0.41 30.05 -16.50
N ARG A 198 -0.19 29.59 -15.41
CA ARG A 198 -0.11 30.23 -14.09
C ARG A 198 1.15 29.79 -13.36
N SER A 199 1.57 30.58 -12.38
CA SER A 199 2.69 30.20 -11.51
C SER A 199 2.33 28.99 -10.64
N LEU A 200 3.33 28.20 -10.24
CA LEU A 200 3.17 27.03 -9.37
C LEU A 200 2.49 27.36 -8.03
N LEU A 201 2.70 28.58 -7.52
CA LEU A 201 2.13 29.05 -6.26
C LEU A 201 0.80 29.79 -6.44
N HIS A 202 0.26 29.88 -7.68
CA HIS A 202 -1.04 30.48 -7.88
C HIS A 202 -2.12 29.64 -7.18
N PRO A 203 -3.10 30.24 -6.46
CA PRO A 203 -4.09 29.49 -5.67
C PRO A 203 -4.82 28.38 -6.43
N SER A 204 -5.22 28.65 -7.68
CA SER A 204 -5.88 27.63 -8.53
C SER A 204 -4.98 26.45 -8.89
N VAL A 205 -3.67 26.67 -9.04
CA VAL A 205 -2.71 25.60 -9.37
C VAL A 205 -2.43 24.76 -8.14
N LEU A 206 -2.32 25.38 -6.97
CA LEU A 206 -2.20 24.69 -5.69
C LEU A 206 -3.45 23.85 -5.39
N MET A 207 -4.65 24.40 -5.61
CA MET A 207 -5.90 23.66 -5.44
C MET A 207 -5.96 22.46 -6.38
N ALA A 208 -5.64 22.65 -7.66
CA ALA A 208 -5.54 21.54 -8.61
C ALA A 208 -4.51 20.50 -8.15
N TYR A 209 -3.33 20.93 -7.72
CA TYR A 209 -2.29 20.03 -7.23
C TYR A 209 -2.77 19.17 -6.06
N VAL A 210 -3.45 19.77 -5.08
CA VAL A 210 -4.03 19.04 -3.95
C VAL A 210 -5.04 18.01 -4.45
N VAL A 211 -5.98 18.41 -5.32
CA VAL A 211 -6.99 17.49 -5.88
C VAL A 211 -6.35 16.34 -6.64
N PHE A 212 -5.43 16.61 -7.57
CA PHE A 212 -4.74 15.58 -8.35
C PHE A 212 -3.92 14.65 -7.44
N SER A 213 -3.23 15.19 -6.43
CA SER A 213 -2.44 14.41 -5.48
C SER A 213 -3.32 13.51 -4.61
N THR A 214 -4.45 14.04 -4.13
CA THR A 214 -5.46 13.29 -3.37
C THR A 214 -6.04 12.15 -4.21
N VAL A 215 -6.42 12.42 -5.46
CA VAL A 215 -6.94 11.38 -6.36
C VAL A 215 -5.85 10.36 -6.69
N ALA A 216 -4.61 10.78 -6.90
CA ALA A 216 -3.47 9.88 -7.13
C ALA A 216 -3.27 8.93 -5.94
N PHE A 217 -3.31 9.46 -4.72
CA PHE A 217 -3.12 8.66 -3.52
C PHE A 217 -4.30 7.72 -3.22
N LEU A 218 -5.53 8.23 -3.32
CA LEU A 218 -6.71 7.52 -2.84
C LEU A 218 -7.37 6.63 -3.87
N SER A 219 -7.25 6.93 -5.17
CA SER A 219 -7.89 6.09 -6.19
C SER A 219 -7.41 4.64 -6.16
N PRO A 220 -6.10 4.33 -5.96
CA PRO A 220 -5.68 2.96 -5.73
C PRO A 220 -6.34 2.38 -4.47
N ALA A 221 -6.32 3.07 -3.32
CA ALA A 221 -6.97 2.58 -2.10
C ALA A 221 -8.48 2.31 -2.27
N ALA A 222 -9.18 3.18 -3.01
CA ALA A 222 -10.61 3.03 -3.28
C ALA A 222 -10.94 1.89 -4.22
N MET A 223 -10.12 1.65 -5.26
CA MET A 223 -10.25 0.48 -6.13
C MET A 223 -10.08 -0.85 -5.38
N LEU A 224 -9.56 -0.79 -4.16
CA LEU A 224 -9.25 -1.93 -3.31
C LEU A 224 -10.23 -2.05 -2.14
N GLY A 225 -11.24 -1.18 -2.05
CA GLY A 225 -12.23 -1.18 -0.96
C GLY A 225 -11.80 -0.48 0.32
N TYR A 226 -10.58 0.07 0.40
CA TYR A 226 -10.01 0.70 1.60
C TYR A 226 -10.25 2.23 1.66
N TYR A 227 -11.42 2.70 1.22
CA TYR A 227 -11.71 4.14 1.14
C TYR A 227 -12.53 4.64 2.33
N SER A 228 -12.09 5.76 2.92
CA SER A 228 -12.87 6.52 3.89
C SER A 228 -12.79 8.04 3.62
N TRP A 229 -13.88 8.75 3.95
CA TRP A 229 -13.93 10.22 3.86
C TRP A 229 -12.96 10.88 4.85
N SER A 230 -12.75 10.28 6.01
CA SER A 230 -11.76 10.65 7.02
C SER A 230 -10.34 10.62 6.44
N LEU A 231 -9.94 9.53 5.77
CA LEU A 231 -8.63 9.44 5.08
C LEU A 231 -8.47 10.52 4.01
N THR A 232 -9.55 10.78 3.25
CA THR A 232 -9.56 11.82 2.22
C THR A 232 -9.31 13.21 2.81
N LEU A 233 -10.05 13.55 3.87
CA LEU A 233 -9.91 14.83 4.56
C LEU A 233 -8.54 14.98 5.21
N ALA A 234 -8.01 13.91 5.79
CA ALA A 234 -6.70 13.89 6.43
C ALA A 234 -5.56 14.12 5.45
N PHE A 235 -5.62 13.47 4.29
CA PHE A 235 -4.64 13.65 3.23
C PHE A 235 -4.70 15.06 2.64
N ILE A 236 -5.91 15.60 2.42
CA ILE A 236 -6.08 16.99 1.98
C ILE A 236 -5.52 17.94 3.05
N ALA A 237 -5.82 17.72 4.33
CA ALA A 237 -5.37 18.56 5.44
C ALA A 237 -3.85 18.53 5.60
N SER A 238 -3.22 17.35 5.51
CA SER A 238 -1.77 17.19 5.61
C SER A 238 -1.05 17.90 4.46
N LEU A 239 -1.51 17.69 3.23
CA LEU A 239 -0.89 18.28 2.05
C LEU A 239 -1.10 19.80 2.00
N SER A 240 -2.35 20.25 2.09
CA SER A 240 -2.69 21.69 2.03
C SER A 240 -2.15 22.46 3.23
N GLY A 241 -2.27 21.93 4.45
CA GLY A 241 -1.75 22.54 5.67
C GLY A 241 -0.23 22.69 5.63
N THR A 242 0.49 21.69 5.13
CA THR A 242 1.96 21.77 5.02
C THR A 242 2.38 22.76 3.93
N ILE A 243 1.68 22.80 2.78
CA ILE A 243 1.92 23.81 1.75
C ILE A 243 1.75 25.22 2.32
N LEU A 244 0.62 25.47 3.00
CA LEU A 244 0.30 26.77 3.60
C LEU A 244 1.34 27.18 4.64
N LEU A 245 1.72 26.26 5.54
CA LEU A 245 2.76 26.49 6.53
C LEU A 245 4.11 26.82 5.90
N LEU A 246 4.57 26.03 4.92
CA LEU A 246 5.88 26.25 4.30
C LEU A 246 5.89 27.53 3.46
N GLN A 247 4.76 27.92 2.86
CA GLN A 247 4.61 29.19 2.15
C GLN A 247 4.82 30.40 3.05
N SER A 248 4.36 30.37 4.32
CA SER A 248 4.53 31.51 5.23
C SER A 248 5.99 31.79 5.57
N TYR A 249 6.89 30.82 5.35
CA TYR A 249 8.33 30.98 5.52
C TYR A 249 9.08 31.46 4.27
N SER A 250 8.37 31.83 3.19
CA SER A 250 8.96 32.35 1.94
C SER A 250 9.99 31.40 1.30
N LEU A 251 9.72 30.10 1.37
CA LEU A 251 10.55 29.07 0.73
C LEU A 251 10.34 29.04 -0.80
N THR A 252 11.27 28.41 -1.51
CA THR A 252 11.09 28.18 -2.95
C THR A 252 9.97 27.16 -3.21
N PRO A 253 9.28 27.22 -4.37
CA PRO A 253 8.21 26.26 -4.69
C PRO A 253 8.66 24.80 -4.55
N SER A 254 9.83 24.43 -5.06
CA SER A 254 10.35 23.06 -4.97
C SER A 254 10.53 22.58 -3.52
N ALA A 255 10.98 23.46 -2.62
CA ALA A 255 11.10 23.15 -1.20
C ALA A 255 9.73 22.95 -0.54
N ILE A 256 8.75 23.79 -0.88
CA ILE A 256 7.37 23.67 -0.39
C ILE A 256 6.77 22.33 -0.80
N PHE A 257 6.83 21.99 -2.10
CA PHE A 257 6.29 20.72 -2.60
C PHE A 257 7.03 19.51 -2.03
N LEU A 258 8.37 19.57 -1.88
CA LEU A 258 9.14 18.51 -1.27
C LEU A 258 8.64 18.20 0.16
N GLY A 259 8.58 19.21 1.03
CA GLY A 259 8.15 19.01 2.41
C GLY A 259 6.69 18.57 2.53
N ALA A 260 5.80 19.15 1.71
CA ALA A 260 4.41 18.74 1.69
C ALA A 260 4.22 17.28 1.27
N ASN A 261 4.96 16.84 0.25
CA ASN A 261 4.92 15.46 -0.21
C ASN A 261 5.55 14.49 0.80
N ALA A 262 6.68 14.86 1.40
CA ALA A 262 7.34 14.04 2.42
C ALA A 262 6.43 13.74 3.62
N PHE A 263 5.55 14.66 3.99
CA PHE A 263 4.56 14.41 5.02
C PHE A 263 3.36 13.61 4.48
N ALA A 264 2.69 14.11 3.44
CA ALA A 264 1.43 13.55 2.95
C ALA A 264 1.56 12.16 2.30
N PHE A 265 2.65 11.89 1.59
CA PHE A 265 2.94 10.60 0.93
C PHE A 265 3.86 9.71 1.77
N SER A 266 4.03 10.00 3.07
CA SER A 266 4.68 9.03 3.95
C SER A 266 3.87 7.74 4.02
N THR A 267 4.53 6.61 4.27
CA THR A 267 3.85 5.30 4.40
C THR A 267 2.79 5.29 5.48
N TYR A 268 2.90 6.19 6.47
CA TYR A 268 1.95 6.39 7.55
C TYR A 268 0.49 6.42 7.10
N PHE A 269 0.15 7.26 6.11
CA PHE A 269 -1.23 7.40 5.64
C PHE A 269 -1.75 6.13 4.95
N ALA A 270 -0.89 5.42 4.21
CA ALA A 270 -1.26 4.19 3.53
C ALA A 270 -1.47 3.03 4.51
N LEU A 271 -0.65 2.95 5.57
CA LEU A 271 -0.80 1.96 6.64
C LEU A 271 -2.09 2.17 7.43
N HIS A 272 -2.39 3.43 7.77
CA HIS A 272 -3.58 3.77 8.56
C HIS A 272 -4.88 3.60 7.79
N ALA A 273 -4.85 3.85 6.47
CA ALA A 273 -5.95 3.54 5.56
C ALA A 273 -6.35 2.05 5.60
N GLN A 274 -5.35 1.16 5.62
CA GLN A 274 -5.57 -0.29 5.66
C GLN A 274 -6.06 -0.77 7.02
N ALA A 275 -5.56 -0.16 8.10
CA ALA A 275 -5.90 -0.57 9.46
C ALA A 275 -7.26 -0.03 9.96
N GLY A 276 -7.97 0.79 9.19
CA GLY A 276 -9.24 1.41 9.60
C GLY A 276 -9.11 2.36 10.81
N ARG A 277 -7.89 2.87 11.08
CA ARG A 277 -7.57 3.69 12.27
C ARG A 277 -7.80 5.18 12.01
N ASP A 278 -9.01 5.52 11.59
CA ASP A 278 -9.40 6.88 11.18
C ASP A 278 -9.23 7.94 12.28
N GLN A 279 -9.20 7.53 13.55
CA GLN A 279 -9.06 8.41 14.71
C GLN A 279 -7.66 9.06 14.79
N LEU A 280 -6.64 8.43 14.21
CA LEU A 280 -5.26 8.92 14.23
C LEU A 280 -5.00 10.03 13.20
N LEU A 281 -5.92 10.17 12.23
CA LEU A 281 -5.87 11.13 11.13
C LEU A 281 -6.06 12.59 11.57
N VAL A 282 -6.47 12.82 12.82
CA VAL A 282 -6.56 14.14 13.45
C VAL A 282 -5.21 14.86 13.44
N PHE A 283 -4.13 14.09 13.58
CA PHE A 283 -2.77 14.63 13.65
C PHE A 283 -2.27 15.08 12.26
N SER A 284 -2.95 14.70 11.18
CA SER A 284 -2.74 15.24 9.85
C SER A 284 -3.08 16.75 9.76
N PHE A 285 -3.81 17.30 10.74
CA PHE A 285 -4.13 18.73 10.85
C PHE A 285 -3.05 19.56 11.56
N ILE A 286 -2.01 18.95 12.14
CA ILE A 286 -0.92 19.67 12.82
C ILE A 286 -0.34 20.82 11.97
N PRO A 287 -0.01 20.63 10.67
CA PRO A 287 0.54 21.70 9.86
C PRO A 287 -0.42 22.89 9.73
N LEU A 288 -1.72 22.62 9.62
CA LEU A 288 -2.77 23.63 9.54
C LEU A 288 -2.85 24.43 10.85
N VAL A 289 -2.83 23.75 12.00
CA VAL A 289 -2.81 24.39 13.32
C VAL A 289 -1.58 25.28 13.49
N LEU A 290 -0.40 24.78 13.14
CA LEU A 290 0.84 25.54 13.21
C LEU A 290 0.84 26.74 12.27
N TRP A 291 0.25 26.60 11.08
CA TRP A 291 0.10 27.71 10.15
C TRP A 291 -0.80 28.81 10.72
N PHE A 292 -1.95 28.43 11.31
CA PHE A 292 -2.83 29.37 12.00
C PHE A 292 -2.14 30.09 13.16
N ILE A 293 -1.37 29.38 13.97
CA ILE A 293 -0.57 29.97 15.05
C ILE A 293 0.47 30.93 14.49
N HIS A 294 1.17 30.52 13.42
CA HIS A 294 2.27 31.27 12.82
C HIS A 294 1.81 32.59 12.19
N ILE A 295 0.65 32.63 11.54
CA ILE A 295 0.13 33.83 10.86
C ILE A 295 -0.33 34.93 11.84
N LYS A 296 -0.49 34.64 13.13
CA LYS A 296 -1.09 35.52 14.16
C LYS A 296 -2.50 35.98 13.82
N ILE A 297 -3.42 35.64 14.71
CA ILE A 297 -4.84 36.00 14.76
C ILE A 297 -5.11 37.44 14.29
N ARG A 298 -5.51 37.62 13.02
CA ARG A 298 -6.42 38.72 12.66
C ARG A 298 -7.77 38.39 13.32
N PRO A 299 -8.48 39.34 13.96
CA PRO A 299 -9.71 39.08 14.70
C PRO A 299 -10.76 38.30 13.89
N ASN A 300 -10.76 38.47 12.55
CA ASN A 300 -11.69 37.81 11.64
C ASN A 300 -11.48 36.31 11.41
N TYR A 301 -10.42 35.67 11.93
CA TYR A 301 -10.17 34.23 11.72
C TYR A 301 -10.17 33.40 13.04
N ARG A 302 -10.55 34.00 14.17
CA ARG A 302 -10.67 33.28 15.47
C ARG A 302 -11.69 32.14 15.42
N TRP A 303 -12.74 32.28 14.62
CA TRP A 303 -13.75 31.24 14.43
C TRP A 303 -13.20 30.01 13.68
N ALA A 304 -12.24 30.20 12.76
CA ALA A 304 -11.59 29.09 12.06
C ALA A 304 -10.63 28.33 12.99
N LEU A 305 -9.90 29.03 13.86
CA LEU A 305 -9.11 28.40 14.93
C LEU A 305 -10.01 27.62 15.90
N ALA A 306 -11.17 28.18 16.28
CA ALA A 306 -12.14 27.51 17.13
C ALA A 306 -12.70 26.25 16.45
N LEU A 307 -13.07 26.30 15.15
CA LEU A 307 -13.52 25.12 14.42
C LEU A 307 -12.44 24.05 14.26
N VAL A 308 -11.18 24.43 13.99
CA VAL A 308 -10.07 23.47 13.89
C VAL A 308 -9.76 22.85 15.26
N LEU A 309 -9.70 23.64 16.33
CA LEU A 309 -9.51 23.14 17.69
C LEU A 309 -10.68 22.29 18.18
N LEU A 310 -11.91 22.66 17.81
CA LEU A 310 -13.13 21.92 18.17
C LEU A 310 -13.25 20.63 17.36
N ALA A 311 -12.78 20.60 16.11
CA ALA A 311 -12.59 19.36 15.36
C ALA A 311 -11.52 18.46 16.01
N LEU A 312 -10.37 19.03 16.40
CA LEU A 312 -9.28 18.33 17.09
C LEU A 312 -9.74 17.74 18.45
N LEU A 313 -10.47 18.54 19.23
CA LEU A 313 -11.03 18.14 20.52
C LEU A 313 -12.16 17.12 20.36
N ALA A 314 -13.12 17.36 19.46
CA ALA A 314 -14.20 16.40 19.20
C ALA A 314 -13.65 15.05 18.78
N SER A 315 -12.58 15.02 17.97
CA SER A 315 -11.95 13.76 17.56
C SER A 315 -11.10 13.09 18.65
N LEU A 316 -10.52 13.85 19.58
CA LEU A 316 -9.84 13.33 20.77
C LEU A 316 -10.84 12.71 21.78
N PHE A 317 -12.06 13.25 21.85
CA PHE A 317 -13.11 12.82 22.79
C PHE A 317 -14.12 11.82 22.22
N LEU A 318 -14.27 11.73 20.89
CA LEU A 318 -15.10 10.74 20.20
C LEU A 318 -14.32 9.48 19.78
N ALA A 319 -13.00 9.45 19.99
CA ALA A 319 -12.20 8.24 19.87
C ALA A 319 -12.53 7.31 21.05
N PRO A 320 -13.24 6.17 20.86
CA PRO A 320 -13.28 5.13 21.89
C PRO A 320 -11.85 4.74 22.23
N TYR A 321 -11.44 5.03 23.47
CA TYR A 321 -10.19 4.54 24.04
C TYR A 321 -10.25 3.01 24.05
N GLN A 322 -9.62 2.40 23.05
CA GLN A 322 -9.26 0.98 23.12
C GLN A 322 -7.90 0.92 23.83
N PRO A 323 -7.82 0.31 25.03
CA PRO A 323 -6.53 0.07 25.65
C PRO A 323 -5.66 -0.74 24.67
N PRO A 324 -4.34 -0.46 24.58
CA PRO A 324 -3.46 -1.25 23.75
C PRO A 324 -3.58 -2.71 24.16
N SER A 325 -3.96 -3.57 23.22
CA SER A 325 -3.87 -5.02 23.43
C SER A 325 -2.39 -5.35 23.72
N PRO A 326 -2.07 -6.18 24.71
CA PRO A 326 -0.71 -6.55 25.00
C PRO A 326 -0.10 -7.28 23.80
N SER A 327 0.67 -6.55 22.99
CA SER A 327 1.44 -7.11 21.88
C SER A 327 2.79 -7.59 22.44
N PRO A 328 3.25 -8.82 22.15
CA PRO A 328 4.56 -9.30 22.48
C PRO A 328 5.57 -8.49 21.69
N ALA A 329 6.34 -7.72 22.45
CA ALA A 329 7.76 -7.37 22.33
C ALA A 329 8.53 -7.74 21.03
N LEU A 330 8.02 -7.44 19.84
CA LEU A 330 8.83 -7.22 18.65
C LEU A 330 9.04 -5.72 18.50
N VAL A 331 9.93 -5.19 19.33
CA VAL A 331 10.24 -3.75 19.39
C VAL A 331 10.93 -3.34 18.09
N ALA A 332 10.23 -2.61 17.21
CA ALA A 332 10.85 -2.02 16.03
C ALA A 332 11.89 -0.97 16.41
N ASN A 333 13.07 -1.01 15.78
CA ASN A 333 14.10 0.00 16.02
C ASN A 333 13.89 1.23 15.13
N LEU A 334 14.54 2.35 15.45
CA LEU A 334 14.42 3.61 14.71
C LEU A 334 14.69 3.49 13.18
N LYS A 335 15.53 2.52 12.79
CA LYS A 335 15.77 2.14 11.39
C LYS A 335 14.54 1.51 10.74
N ASP A 336 13.88 0.61 11.45
CA ASP A 336 12.65 -0.06 11.02
C ASP A 336 11.47 0.92 10.98
N ILE A 337 11.50 1.96 11.83
CA ILE A 337 10.46 2.99 11.90
C ILE A 337 10.64 4.06 10.80
N LEU A 338 11.85 4.51 10.47
CA LEU A 338 12.01 5.71 9.62
C LEU A 338 12.71 5.47 8.28
N LEU A 339 13.46 4.38 8.14
CA LEU A 339 14.51 4.26 7.11
C LEU A 339 14.44 3.00 6.27
N ASP A 340 13.56 2.05 6.58
CA ASP A 340 13.51 0.78 5.89
C ASP A 340 12.56 0.86 4.66
N PRO A 341 13.09 0.99 3.42
CA PRO A 341 12.26 0.95 2.22
C PRO A 341 11.61 -0.43 2.00
N ASN A 342 12.07 -1.43 2.76
CA ASN A 342 11.58 -2.79 2.79
C ASN A 342 10.73 -3.08 4.04
N GLN A 343 10.22 -2.05 4.74
CA GLN A 343 9.25 -2.20 5.86
C GLN A 343 8.17 -3.26 5.56
N ILE A 344 7.87 -3.44 4.28
CA ILE A 344 6.79 -4.25 3.74
C ILE A 344 7.29 -5.38 2.82
N ALA A 345 8.54 -5.31 2.35
CA ALA A 345 9.08 -6.28 1.40
C ALA A 345 9.58 -7.57 2.05
N THR A 346 9.84 -7.56 3.36
CA THR A 346 10.07 -8.79 4.13
C THR A 346 8.77 -9.19 4.82
N ALA A 347 7.98 -10.02 4.14
CA ALA A 347 6.95 -10.84 4.78
C ALA A 347 7.49 -11.49 6.08
N ASP A 348 8.80 -11.72 6.19
CA ASP A 348 9.51 -12.21 7.37
C ASP A 348 9.23 -11.43 8.67
N LYS A 349 9.01 -10.11 8.65
CA LYS A 349 8.73 -9.34 9.89
C LYS A 349 7.31 -9.55 10.39
N PHE A 350 6.35 -9.65 9.47
CA PHE A 350 4.96 -9.97 9.78
C PHE A 350 4.81 -11.45 10.14
N GLN A 351 5.49 -12.33 9.42
CA GLN A 351 5.55 -13.77 9.69
C GLN A 351 6.28 -14.05 11.02
N ALA A 352 7.35 -13.32 11.35
CA ALA A 352 7.99 -13.39 12.66
C ALA A 352 7.10 -12.85 13.78
N ALA A 353 6.33 -11.78 13.55
CA ALA A 353 5.34 -11.28 14.51
C ALA A 353 4.21 -12.29 14.73
N TYR A 354 3.66 -12.84 13.66
CA TYR A 354 2.66 -13.91 13.65
C TYR A 354 3.14 -15.15 14.43
N LEU A 355 4.38 -15.60 14.18
CA LEU A 355 5.01 -16.73 14.87
C LEU A 355 5.32 -16.42 16.35
N ALA A 356 5.70 -15.19 16.68
CA ALA A 356 6.02 -14.78 18.06
C ALA A 356 4.78 -14.54 18.93
N LEU A 357 3.62 -14.27 18.31
CA LEU A 357 2.38 -13.87 18.97
C LEU A 357 1.49 -15.03 19.43
N GLN A 358 1.66 -16.24 18.87
CA GLN A 358 0.83 -17.41 19.17
C GLN A 358 -0.69 -17.10 19.25
N ILE A 359 -1.19 -16.13 18.46
CA ILE A 359 -2.61 -15.73 18.48
C ILE A 359 -3.45 -16.85 17.83
N PRO A 360 -4.57 -17.29 18.46
CA PRO A 360 -5.53 -18.17 17.80
C PRO A 360 -6.19 -17.44 16.62
N GLN A 361 -6.30 -18.11 15.47
CA GLN A 361 -6.88 -17.59 14.23
C GLN A 361 -8.21 -16.88 14.46
N GLY A 362 -8.18 -15.57 14.36
CA GLY A 362 -9.34 -14.71 14.19
C GLY A 362 -9.16 -13.92 12.89
N ASP A 363 -10.30 -13.50 12.33
CA ASP A 363 -10.49 -12.60 11.19
C ASP A 363 -9.22 -11.78 10.80
N PRO A 364 -8.76 -11.75 9.54
CA PRO A 364 -7.62 -10.95 9.09
C PRO A 364 -7.69 -9.48 9.55
N SER A 365 -8.90 -8.93 9.72
CA SER A 365 -9.10 -7.61 10.31
C SER A 365 -8.63 -7.52 11.77
N THR A 366 -8.80 -8.58 12.57
CA THR A 366 -8.24 -8.72 13.93
C THR A 366 -6.74 -9.00 13.96
N ILE A 367 -6.16 -9.66 12.96
CA ILE A 367 -4.70 -9.84 12.82
C ILE A 367 -4.02 -8.51 12.45
N LEU A 368 -4.62 -7.75 11.54
CA LEU A 368 -4.22 -6.37 11.28
C LEU A 368 -4.40 -5.53 12.56
N GLN A 369 -5.44 -5.74 13.38
CA GLN A 369 -5.56 -4.99 14.63
C GLN A 369 -4.58 -5.41 15.74
N SER A 370 -4.19 -6.69 15.81
CA SER A 370 -3.40 -7.29 16.91
C SER A 370 -1.89 -7.44 16.62
N GLY A 371 -1.48 -7.50 15.35
CA GLY A 371 -0.10 -7.72 14.88
C GLY A 371 0.84 -6.52 14.96
N GLY A 372 0.53 -5.49 15.75
CA GLY A 372 1.49 -4.42 16.04
C GLY A 372 1.87 -3.56 14.84
N TRP A 373 0.91 -2.86 14.22
CA TRP A 373 1.22 -1.71 13.34
C TRP A 373 2.08 -0.64 14.00
N ASP A 374 2.13 -0.66 15.33
CA ASP A 374 2.93 0.21 16.19
C ASP A 374 4.44 0.05 15.93
N ASN A 375 4.84 -1.01 15.20
CA ASN A 375 6.20 -1.33 14.78
C ASN A 375 6.53 -0.93 13.33
N PHE A 376 5.53 -0.54 12.54
CA PHE A 376 5.75 0.02 11.20
C PHE A 376 5.83 1.53 11.34
N GLY A 377 6.98 2.12 11.01
CA GLY A 377 7.06 3.57 11.06
C GLY A 377 6.82 4.26 9.73
N SER A 378 7.12 5.54 9.70
CA SER A 378 6.84 6.43 8.58
C SER A 378 8.07 6.62 7.71
N TYR A 379 8.09 5.97 6.54
CA TYR A 379 9.12 6.18 5.53
C TYR A 379 8.89 7.53 4.84
N ILE A 380 9.89 8.40 4.95
CA ILE A 380 9.88 9.73 4.32
C ILE A 380 10.81 9.84 3.11
N GLY A 381 11.59 8.81 2.77
CA GLY A 381 12.58 8.85 1.69
C GLY A 381 13.99 9.22 2.15
N ILE A 382 15.02 8.54 1.63
CA ILE A 382 16.43 8.77 2.00
C ILE A 382 16.88 10.18 1.58
N ILE A 383 16.39 10.65 0.43
CA ILE A 383 16.66 12.00 -0.06
C ILE A 383 16.08 13.05 0.92
N ASN A 384 14.83 12.86 1.35
CA ASN A 384 14.18 13.77 2.29
C ASN A 384 14.86 13.75 3.66
N LEU A 385 15.28 12.59 4.16
CA LEU A 385 16.02 12.50 5.41
C LEU A 385 17.34 13.27 5.33
N SER A 386 18.10 13.07 4.26
CA SER A 386 19.39 13.73 4.05
C SER A 386 19.22 15.25 4.01
N LEU A 387 18.19 15.73 3.33
CA LEU A 387 17.81 17.14 3.33
C LEU A 387 17.30 17.60 4.71
N ALA A 388 16.58 16.77 5.45
CA ALA A 388 16.13 17.09 6.80
C ALA A 388 17.31 17.31 7.75
N LEU A 389 18.36 16.49 7.66
CA LEU A 389 19.60 16.68 8.44
C LEU A 389 20.28 18.00 8.11
N ILE A 390 20.37 18.36 6.83
CA ILE A 390 20.89 19.67 6.39
C ILE A 390 20.03 20.81 6.94
N GLY A 391 18.71 20.69 6.82
CA GLY A 391 17.76 21.70 7.28
C GLY A 391 17.81 21.90 8.79
N LEU A 392 17.92 20.80 9.55
CA LEU A 392 18.06 20.79 11.00
C LEU A 392 19.37 21.44 11.42
N ALA A 393 20.51 21.03 10.85
CA ALA A 393 21.81 21.65 11.13
C ALA A 393 21.80 23.16 10.84
N ALA A 394 21.15 23.58 9.75
CA ALA A 394 21.12 24.97 9.33
C ALA A 394 20.08 25.85 10.07
N SER A 395 19.05 25.25 10.68
CA SER A 395 17.86 25.99 11.11
C SER A 395 17.28 25.58 12.47
N ALA A 396 17.84 24.58 13.16
CA ALA A 396 17.31 24.05 14.42
C ALA A 396 17.15 25.10 15.51
N LYS A 397 18.13 26.02 15.68
CA LYS A 397 18.06 27.11 16.67
C LYS A 397 16.93 28.08 16.38
N ARG A 398 16.68 28.37 15.10
CA ARG A 398 15.64 29.33 14.67
C ARG A 398 14.24 28.75 14.84
N TYR A 399 14.09 27.45 14.62
CA TYR A 399 12.81 26.74 14.70
C TYR A 399 12.79 25.75 15.87
N TRP A 400 13.26 26.21 17.03
CA TRP A 400 13.46 25.37 18.23
C TRP A 400 12.20 24.59 18.65
N PHE A 401 11.01 25.16 18.49
CA PHE A 401 9.75 24.49 18.80
C PHE A 401 9.51 23.24 17.91
N ILE A 402 9.80 23.34 16.61
CA ILE A 402 9.69 22.21 15.67
C ILE A 402 10.82 21.20 15.93
N THR A 403 12.01 21.67 16.30
CA THR A 403 13.12 20.82 16.74
C THR A 403 12.74 20.01 18.00
N LEU A 404 12.08 20.63 18.99
CA LEU A 404 11.59 19.93 20.17
C LEU A 404 10.49 18.92 19.84
N LEU A 405 9.57 19.27 18.94
CA LEU A 405 8.53 18.37 18.45
C LEU A 405 9.15 17.10 17.81
N GLY A 406 10.19 17.28 16.99
CA GLY A 406 10.94 16.17 16.38
C GLY A 406 11.78 15.40 17.40
N LEU A 407 12.49 16.06 18.31
CA LEU A 407 13.27 15.42 19.37
C LEU A 407 12.39 14.61 20.33
N PHE A 408 11.20 15.11 20.64
CA PHE A 408 10.22 14.40 21.46
C PHE A 408 9.74 13.14 20.74
N GLY A 409 9.43 13.22 19.44
CA GLY A 409 9.11 12.03 18.64
C GLY A 409 10.28 11.04 18.53
N LEU A 410 11.52 11.53 18.40
CA LEU A 410 12.72 10.70 18.25
C LEU A 410 13.14 10.02 19.55
N LEU A 411 13.16 10.74 20.67
CA LEU A 411 13.50 10.18 21.98
C LEU A 411 12.56 9.04 22.38
N LEU A 412 11.27 9.16 22.07
CA LEU A 412 10.27 8.16 22.42
C LEU A 412 10.25 6.97 21.44
N ALA A 413 10.65 7.18 20.18
CA ALA A 413 10.86 6.11 19.21
C ALA A 413 12.17 5.32 19.43
N ALA A 414 13.14 5.88 20.16
CA ALA A 414 14.47 5.29 20.36
C ALA A 414 14.60 4.45 21.64
N THR A 415 13.66 4.52 22.59
CA THR A 415 13.79 3.82 23.89
C THR A 415 12.61 2.88 24.22
N PRO A 416 12.86 1.59 24.51
CA PRO A 416 11.81 0.67 24.98
C PRO A 416 11.30 1.01 26.39
N ILE A 417 12.08 1.74 27.20
CA ILE A 417 11.74 2.13 28.59
C ILE A 417 10.64 3.21 28.64
N THR A 418 10.47 4.00 27.58
CA THR A 418 9.45 5.06 27.52
C THR A 418 8.06 4.53 27.18
N LEU A 419 7.92 3.38 26.52
CA LEU A 419 6.62 2.71 26.32
C LEU A 419 5.98 2.32 27.67
N LEU A 420 6.80 1.84 28.62
CA LEU A 420 6.38 1.53 30.00
C LEU A 420 5.95 2.77 30.83
N LEU A 421 6.49 3.94 30.53
CA LEU A 421 6.13 5.20 31.20
C LEU A 421 4.90 5.87 30.55
N ILE A 422 4.71 5.66 29.24
CA ILE A 422 3.59 6.20 28.45
C ILE A 422 2.26 5.52 28.79
N ASP A 423 2.27 4.22 29.14
CA ASP A 423 1.06 3.50 29.59
C ASP A 423 0.37 4.15 30.81
N ARG A 424 1.10 4.95 31.59
CA ARG A 424 0.54 5.72 32.72
C ARG A 424 0.32 7.20 32.43
N PHE A 425 1.04 7.80 31.48
CA PHE A 425 1.01 9.24 31.26
C PHE A 425 1.19 9.61 29.77
N PHE A 426 0.05 9.77 29.08
CA PHE A 426 -0.28 10.91 28.20
C PHE A 426 -0.33 10.83 26.66
N LEU A 427 0.26 9.90 25.89
CA LEU A 427 -0.03 9.81 24.42
C LEU A 427 0.49 8.49 23.77
N PRO A 428 -0.35 7.72 23.04
CA PRO A 428 0.08 6.53 22.29
C PRO A 428 1.23 6.76 21.29
N ALA A 429 2.10 5.75 21.11
CA ALA A 429 3.32 5.81 20.29
C ALA A 429 3.09 6.24 18.83
N GLN A 430 1.94 5.87 18.27
CA GLN A 430 1.53 6.18 16.89
C GLN A 430 1.46 7.69 16.62
N TYR A 431 1.05 8.49 17.60
CA TYR A 431 0.96 9.95 17.47
C TYR A 431 2.34 10.62 17.40
N LEU A 432 3.34 10.01 18.02
CA LEU A 432 4.71 10.53 18.09
C LEU A 432 5.44 10.32 16.76
N ILE A 433 5.15 9.23 16.06
CA ILE A 433 5.65 8.96 14.71
C ILE A 433 5.18 10.06 13.74
N ILE A 434 3.95 10.53 13.86
CA ILE A 434 3.40 11.61 13.02
C ILE A 434 4.13 12.92 13.26
N LEU A 435 4.35 13.28 14.53
CA LEU A 435 5.09 14.48 14.91
C LEU A 435 6.52 14.46 14.37
N LEU A 436 7.19 13.31 14.50
CA LEU A 436 8.52 13.12 13.95
C LEU A 436 8.54 13.21 12.42
N THR A 437 7.60 12.55 11.75
CA THR A 437 7.44 12.60 10.28
C THR A 437 7.26 14.03 9.81
N PHE A 438 6.36 14.77 10.46
CA PHE A 438 6.11 16.17 10.16
C PHE A 438 7.36 17.02 10.37
N ALA A 439 8.06 16.86 11.49
CA ALA A 439 9.28 17.62 11.77
C ALA A 439 10.37 17.35 10.71
N LEU A 440 10.57 16.08 10.34
CA LEU A 440 11.53 15.72 9.30
C LEU A 440 11.13 16.27 7.93
N ALA A 441 9.86 16.20 7.55
CA ALA A 441 9.32 16.77 6.32
C ALA A 441 9.44 18.31 6.29
N PHE A 442 9.23 18.97 7.43
CA PHE A 442 9.46 20.41 7.57
C PHE A 442 10.94 20.75 7.35
N PHE A 443 11.85 20.05 8.03
CA PHE A 443 13.28 20.30 7.87
C PHE A 443 13.81 19.91 6.49
N SER A 444 13.22 18.93 5.79
CA SER A 444 13.63 18.58 4.42
C SER A 444 13.38 19.73 3.45
N ALA A 445 12.24 20.43 3.58
CA ALA A 445 11.96 21.65 2.81
C ALA A 445 13.02 22.74 3.07
N PHE A 446 13.37 22.97 4.34
CA PHE A 446 14.41 23.93 4.69
C PHE A 446 15.79 23.50 4.20
N GLY A 447 16.10 22.20 4.23
CA GLY A 447 17.32 21.64 3.69
C GLY A 447 17.48 21.92 2.20
N LEU A 448 16.44 21.64 1.42
CA LEU A 448 16.44 21.91 -0.03
C LEU A 448 16.57 23.41 -0.32
N PHE A 449 15.88 24.25 0.45
CA PHE A 449 15.97 25.71 0.32
C PHE A 449 17.39 26.23 0.63
N LYS A 450 18.02 25.70 1.68
CA LYS A 450 19.39 26.06 2.06
C LYS A 450 20.41 25.56 1.03
N LEU A 451 20.22 24.35 0.50
CA LEU A 451 21.04 23.82 -0.58
C LEU A 451 20.94 24.69 -1.84
N TYR A 452 19.73 25.09 -2.24
CA TYR A 452 19.53 26.01 -3.36
C TYR A 452 20.26 27.35 -3.13
N ARG A 453 20.18 27.91 -1.92
CA ARG A 453 20.88 29.16 -1.58
C ARG A 453 22.40 29.00 -1.59
N PHE A 454 22.91 27.86 -1.13
CA PHE A 454 24.33 27.56 -1.10
C PHE A 454 24.92 27.40 -2.51
N LEU A 455 24.24 26.65 -3.37
CA LEU A 455 24.66 26.43 -4.76
C LEU A 455 24.49 27.68 -5.65
N GLY A 456 23.70 28.66 -5.21
CA GLY A 456 23.45 29.90 -5.94
C GLY A 456 22.49 29.74 -7.12
N PRO A 457 21.84 30.83 -7.55
CA PRO A 457 20.84 30.78 -8.62
C PRO A 457 21.52 30.58 -9.98
N SER A 458 21.34 29.42 -10.58
CA SER A 458 21.75 29.13 -11.97
C SER A 458 20.77 28.16 -12.61
N ARG A 459 20.77 28.07 -13.96
CA ARG A 459 19.94 27.08 -14.68
C ARG A 459 20.28 25.64 -14.27
N VAL A 460 21.57 25.37 -14.06
CA VAL A 460 22.06 24.06 -13.63
C VAL A 460 21.59 23.77 -12.20
N THR A 461 21.70 24.74 -11.29
CA THR A 461 21.21 24.59 -9.91
C THR A 461 19.71 24.34 -9.89
N SER A 462 18.91 25.09 -10.67
CA SER A 462 17.47 24.86 -10.76
C SER A 462 17.16 23.46 -11.27
N PHE A 463 17.85 22.99 -12.31
CA PHE A 463 17.70 21.63 -12.81
C PHE A 463 17.99 20.59 -11.73
N ILE A 464 19.12 20.70 -11.02
CA ILE A 464 19.48 19.80 -9.91
C ILE A 464 18.39 19.78 -8.84
N ILE A 465 17.91 20.94 -8.39
CA ILE A 465 16.89 21.04 -7.35
C ILE A 465 15.56 20.41 -7.81
N TYR A 466 15.14 20.64 -9.07
CA TYR A 466 13.94 20.00 -9.60
C TYR A 466 14.09 18.48 -9.69
N SER A 467 15.25 17.98 -10.15
CA SER A 467 15.53 16.54 -10.20
C SER A 467 15.47 15.90 -8.81
N ILE A 468 16.05 16.55 -7.79
CA ILE A 468 15.96 16.08 -6.39
C ILE A 468 14.51 15.99 -5.94
N THR A 469 13.70 17.03 -6.18
CA THR A 469 12.27 17.02 -5.80
C THR A 469 11.49 15.92 -6.52
N ILE A 470 11.75 15.73 -7.81
CA ILE A 470 11.08 14.68 -8.62
C ILE A 470 11.48 13.30 -8.11
N PHE A 471 12.76 13.01 -7.91
CA PHE A 471 13.21 11.71 -7.42
C PHE A 471 12.69 11.41 -6.01
N ALA A 472 12.68 12.40 -5.11
CA ALA A 472 12.08 12.24 -3.79
C ALA A 472 10.58 11.92 -3.84
N LEU A 473 9.84 12.53 -4.79
CA LEU A 473 8.43 12.21 -5.00
C LEU A 473 8.24 10.79 -5.55
N PHE A 474 9.03 10.37 -6.54
CA PHE A 474 8.97 9.01 -7.07
C PHE A 474 9.30 7.95 -6.03
N ASP A 475 10.29 8.22 -5.18
CA ASP A 475 10.68 7.35 -4.06
C ASP A 475 9.51 7.15 -3.08
N LEU A 476 8.90 8.26 -2.64
CA LEU A 476 7.70 8.23 -1.80
C LEU A 476 6.56 7.47 -2.47
N LEU A 477 6.19 7.82 -3.71
CA LEU A 477 5.10 7.15 -4.44
C LEU A 477 5.36 5.65 -4.60
N ASN A 478 6.60 5.25 -4.91
CA ASN A 478 6.95 3.84 -5.03
C ASN A 478 6.73 3.10 -3.71
N VAL A 479 7.27 3.62 -2.59
CA VAL A 479 7.11 2.96 -1.30
C VAL A 479 5.65 2.97 -0.84
N THR A 480 4.94 4.10 -0.93
CA THR A 480 3.50 4.19 -0.66
C THR A 480 2.71 3.21 -1.52
N SER A 481 3.02 3.09 -2.81
CA SER A 481 2.33 2.18 -3.72
C SER A 481 2.54 0.72 -3.33
N LYS A 482 3.75 0.37 -2.87
CA LYS A 482 4.05 -0.96 -2.31
C LYS A 482 3.31 -1.19 -1.00
N THR A 483 3.20 -0.17 -0.15
CA THR A 483 2.37 -0.23 1.06
C THR A 483 0.91 -0.51 0.74
N LEU A 484 0.34 0.26 -0.18
CA LEU A 484 -1.03 0.04 -0.65
C LEU A 484 -1.18 -1.34 -1.30
N GLN A 485 -0.15 -1.83 -2.00
CA GLN A 485 -0.13 -3.19 -2.55
C GLN A 485 -0.04 -4.26 -1.47
N PHE A 486 0.60 -4.03 -0.33
CA PHE A 486 0.76 -5.06 0.70
C PHE A 486 -0.51 -5.40 1.43
N GLY A 487 -1.36 -4.43 1.75
CA GLY A 487 -2.73 -4.73 2.19
C GLY A 487 -3.58 -5.44 1.13
N LEU A 488 -2.98 -5.81 -0.02
CA LEU A 488 -3.60 -6.71 -0.99
C LEU A 488 -3.11 -8.16 -0.98
N LEU A 489 -2.04 -8.44 -0.21
CA LEU A 489 -1.66 -9.80 0.22
C LEU A 489 -2.45 -10.09 1.49
#